data_AF-A0A1Y1UFB9-F1
#
_entry.id   AF-A0A1Y1UFB9-F1
#
_cell.length_a   1.000
_cell.length_b   1.000
_cell.length_c   1.000
_cell.angle_alpha   90.00
_cell.angle_beta   90.00
_cell.angle_gamma   90.00
#
_symmetry.space_group_name_H-M   'P 1'
#
loop_
_entity.id
_entity.type
_entity.pdbx_description
1 polymer ?
#
loop_
_entity_poly.entity_id
_entity_poly.type
_entity_poly.pdbx_seq_one_letter_code
_entity_poly.pdbx_strand_id
1 'polypeptide(L)'
;MLPEVAVAILGLGASVLTISSPDELFQCEPATFSWTPNLGPYILSVTLSDLAPTFNLSMEDQEAWVDGAEMVISIPEASTATWIVDLPEGLNVTTHIKDAEGHIASGYPRVIGPGHGACLMAAEWSEYEDWARTV
;
A
#
# COMPACT_ATOMS: atom_id res chain seq x y z
N MET A 1 -21.91 -49.98 -22.30
CA MET A 1 -21.87 -48.55 -22.68
C MET A 1 -21.71 -47.77 -21.38
N LEU A 2 -20.48 -47.40 -21.03
CA LEU A 2 -20.16 -46.61 -19.83
C LEU A 2 -19.98 -45.15 -20.27
N PRO A 3 -20.57 -44.16 -19.58
CA PRO A 3 -20.36 -42.76 -19.94
C PRO A 3 -18.97 -42.31 -19.47
N GLU A 4 -18.20 -41.70 -20.36
CA GLU A 4 -16.97 -40.98 -20.02
C GLU A 4 -17.34 -39.73 -19.22
N VAL A 5 -16.93 -39.69 -17.95
CA VAL A 5 -17.07 -38.52 -17.09
C VAL A 5 -15.96 -37.54 -17.46
N ALA A 6 -16.30 -36.48 -18.20
CA ALA A 6 -15.40 -35.36 -18.44
C ALA A 6 -15.27 -34.52 -17.17
N VAL A 7 -14.10 -34.54 -16.53
CA VAL A 7 -13.75 -33.66 -15.41
C VAL A 7 -13.26 -32.34 -16.00
N ALA A 8 -14.08 -31.29 -15.91
CA ALA A 8 -13.67 -29.94 -16.26
C ALA A 8 -12.83 -29.36 -15.11
N ILE A 9 -11.52 -29.30 -15.29
CA ILE A 9 -10.62 -28.56 -14.39
C ILE A 9 -10.81 -27.08 -14.72
N LEU A 10 -11.56 -26.36 -13.88
CA LEU A 10 -11.58 -24.90 -13.90
C LEU A 10 -10.21 -24.43 -13.41
N GLY A 11 -9.34 -24.04 -14.35
CA GLY A 11 -8.11 -23.34 -14.02
C GLY A 11 -8.48 -21.97 -13.44
N LEU A 12 -8.45 -21.85 -12.12
CA LEU A 12 -8.42 -20.56 -11.45
C LEU A 12 -7.08 -19.93 -11.82
N GLY A 13 -7.07 -19.04 -12.82
CA GLY A 13 -5.93 -18.17 -13.03
C GLY A 13 -5.81 -17.31 -11.79
N ALA A 14 -4.83 -17.59 -10.93
CA ALA A 14 -4.50 -16.72 -9.82
C ALA A 14 -4.15 -15.34 -10.41
N SER A 15 -5.04 -14.36 -10.23
CA SER A 15 -4.73 -12.98 -10.58
C SER A 15 -3.64 -12.51 -9.63
N VAL A 16 -2.45 -12.27 -10.17
CA VAL A 16 -1.34 -11.70 -9.41
C VAL A 16 -1.77 -10.30 -8.95
N LEU A 17 -1.73 -10.06 -7.65
CA LEU A 17 -2.01 -8.75 -7.09
C LEU A 17 -0.95 -7.76 -7.59
N THR A 18 -1.40 -6.64 -8.13
CA THR A 18 -0.53 -5.56 -8.61
C THR A 18 -1.19 -4.23 -8.29
N ILE A 19 -0.42 -3.23 -7.87
CA ILE A 19 -0.90 -1.87 -7.63
C ILE A 19 -0.36 -0.91 -8.70
N SER A 20 -1.17 0.05 -9.10
CA SER A 20 -0.81 1.22 -9.90
C SER A 20 -1.05 2.47 -9.05
N SER A 21 0.03 3.22 -8.84
CA SER A 21 0.01 4.51 -8.14
C SER A 21 0.12 5.66 -9.15
N PRO A 22 -0.30 6.89 -8.78
CA PRO A 22 0.01 8.08 -9.56
C PRO A 22 1.52 8.26 -9.77
N ASP A 23 1.89 8.93 -10.86
CA ASP A 23 3.28 9.27 -11.13
C ASP A 23 3.82 10.33 -10.16
N GLU A 24 2.96 11.20 -9.68
CA GLU A 24 3.29 12.30 -8.77
C GLU A 24 2.33 12.29 -7.58
N LEU A 25 2.86 12.59 -6.40
CA LEU A 25 2.11 12.79 -5.17
C LEU A 25 2.40 14.21 -4.69
N PHE A 26 1.37 14.97 -4.34
CA PHE A 26 1.51 16.32 -3.82
C PHE A 26 0.85 16.41 -2.45
N GLN A 27 1.50 17.08 -1.53
CA GLN A 27 0.99 17.28 -0.17
C GLN A 27 -0.45 17.83 -0.18
N CYS A 28 -1.33 17.16 0.54
CA CYS A 28 -2.75 17.42 0.69
C CYS A 28 -3.56 17.46 -0.60
N GLU A 29 -3.08 16.79 -1.64
CA GLU A 29 -3.85 16.58 -2.84
C GLU A 29 -4.40 15.15 -2.89
N PRO A 30 -5.57 14.94 -3.52
CA PRO A 30 -6.13 13.61 -3.70
C PRO A 30 -5.29 12.80 -4.70
N ALA A 31 -4.78 11.65 -4.25
CA ALA A 31 -4.09 10.66 -5.05
C ALA A 31 -4.95 9.40 -5.17
N THR A 32 -5.19 8.92 -6.40
CA THR A 32 -6.01 7.73 -6.64
C THR A 32 -5.14 6.54 -7.04
N PHE A 33 -5.31 5.45 -6.31
CA PHE A 33 -4.62 4.19 -6.50
C PHE A 33 -5.59 3.16 -7.05
N SER A 34 -5.09 2.22 -7.85
CA SER A 34 -5.86 1.10 -8.37
C SER A 34 -5.05 -0.18 -8.33
N TRP A 35 -5.70 -1.33 -8.21
CA TRP A 35 -5.03 -2.62 -8.23
C TRP A 35 -5.82 -3.67 -9.01
N THR A 36 -5.14 -4.77 -9.32
CA THR A 36 -5.80 -5.94 -9.91
C THR A 36 -6.67 -6.61 -8.84
N PRO A 37 -8.00 -6.71 -9.05
CA PRO A 37 -8.87 -7.36 -8.08
C PRO A 37 -8.60 -8.87 -8.02
N ASN A 38 -8.52 -9.39 -6.80
CA ASN A 38 -8.52 -10.81 -6.45
C ASN A 38 -9.55 -11.09 -5.34
N LEU A 39 -9.13 -11.25 -4.08
CA LEU A 39 -9.97 -11.53 -2.92
C LEU A 39 -9.86 -10.39 -1.89
N GLY A 40 -10.89 -9.53 -1.83
CA GLY A 40 -11.03 -8.54 -0.77
C GLY A 40 -11.42 -9.17 0.57
N PRO A 41 -11.37 -8.41 1.69
CA PRO A 41 -11.06 -6.99 1.77
C PRO A 41 -9.60 -6.66 1.46
N TYR A 42 -9.36 -5.43 1.03
CA TYR A 42 -8.03 -4.91 0.76
C TYR A 42 -7.60 -3.91 1.83
N ILE A 43 -6.30 -3.82 2.06
CA ILE A 43 -5.67 -2.85 2.94
C ILE A 43 -4.64 -2.07 2.12
N LEU A 44 -4.90 -0.79 1.88
CA LEU A 44 -3.91 0.13 1.31
C LEU A 44 -3.12 0.75 2.47
N SER A 45 -1.80 0.64 2.42
CA SER A 45 -0.91 1.25 3.40
C SER A 45 0.24 2.01 2.77
N VAL A 46 0.86 2.89 3.55
CA VAL A 46 1.98 3.74 3.13
C VAL A 46 3.13 3.56 4.10
N THR A 47 4.33 3.31 3.57
CA THR A 47 5.57 3.25 4.35
C THR A 47 6.57 4.27 3.84
N LEU A 48 7.47 4.73 4.71
CA LEU A 48 8.56 5.62 4.33
C LEU A 48 9.70 4.81 3.73
N SER A 49 9.98 5.02 2.45
CA SER A 49 10.98 4.27 1.70
C SER A 49 12.40 4.49 2.22
N ASP A 50 12.66 5.67 2.80
CA ASP A 50 14.00 6.02 3.34
C ASP A 50 14.28 5.34 4.68
N LEU A 51 13.23 4.86 5.36
CA LEU A 51 13.32 4.10 6.61
C LEU A 51 13.07 2.61 6.42
N ALA A 52 12.56 2.22 5.25
CA ALA A 52 12.43 0.83 4.88
C ALA A 52 13.82 0.17 4.97
N PRO A 53 13.95 -0.93 5.73
CA PRO A 53 15.24 -1.60 5.83
C PRO A 53 15.71 -1.96 4.41
N THR A 54 16.92 -1.53 4.04
CA THR A 54 17.55 -1.79 2.73
C THR A 54 17.97 -3.26 2.53
N PHE A 55 17.36 -4.19 3.26
CA PHE A 55 17.73 -5.59 3.31
C PHE A 55 16.64 -6.44 2.66
N ASN A 56 17.04 -7.51 1.98
CA ASN A 56 16.14 -8.56 1.50
C ASN A 56 15.35 -9.12 2.69
N LEU A 57 14.21 -8.52 3.00
CA LEU A 57 13.29 -8.99 4.02
C LEU A 57 12.70 -10.32 3.57
N SER A 58 12.52 -11.23 4.51
CA SER A 58 11.66 -12.38 4.27
C SER A 58 10.21 -11.88 4.06
N MET A 59 9.35 -12.69 3.45
CA MET A 59 7.93 -12.31 3.26
C MET A 59 7.24 -12.02 4.59
N GLU A 60 7.65 -12.70 5.67
CA GLU A 60 7.13 -12.50 7.03
C GLU A 60 7.56 -11.15 7.62
N ASP A 61 8.82 -10.75 7.43
CA ASP A 61 9.32 -9.45 7.88
C ASP A 61 8.69 -8.29 7.08
N GLN A 62 8.41 -8.52 5.79
CA GLN A 62 7.71 -7.55 4.96
C GLN A 62 6.27 -7.35 5.43
N GLU A 63 5.57 -8.44 5.78
CA GLU A 63 4.22 -8.36 6.32
C GLU A 63 4.19 -7.62 7.66
N ALA A 64 5.12 -7.91 8.58
CA ALA A 64 5.23 -7.21 9.85
C ALA A 64 5.52 -5.71 9.68
N TRP A 65 6.33 -5.33 8.69
CA TRP A 65 6.60 -3.93 8.36
C TRP A 65 5.39 -3.20 7.76
N VAL A 66 4.67 -3.86 6.85
CA VAL A 66 3.45 -3.32 6.21
C VAL A 66 2.30 -3.23 7.22
N ASP A 67 2.18 -4.17 8.15
CA ASP A 67 1.21 -4.11 9.25
C ASP A 67 1.59 -3.04 10.29
N GLY A 68 2.89 -2.72 10.39
CA GLY A 68 3.41 -1.57 11.15
C GLY A 68 3.36 -0.24 10.39
N ALA A 69 2.81 -0.21 9.17
CA ALA A 69 2.69 1.01 8.39
C ALA A 69 1.86 2.07 9.13
N GLU A 70 2.34 3.30 9.09
CA GLU A 70 1.78 4.44 9.85
C GLU A 70 0.40 4.88 9.32
N MET A 71 0.06 4.47 8.09
CA MET A 71 -1.23 4.76 7.48
C MET A 71 -1.88 3.52 6.90
N VAL A 72 -3.16 3.31 7.25
CA VAL A 72 -3.93 2.13 6.85
C VAL A 72 -5.34 2.55 6.41
N ILE A 73 -5.70 2.27 5.15
CA ILE A 73 -7.04 2.45 4.60
C ILE A 73 -7.62 1.07 4.25
N SER A 74 -8.63 0.63 4.99
CA SER A 74 -9.35 -0.62 4.71
C SER A 74 -10.45 -0.43 3.67
N ILE A 75 -10.48 -1.29 2.66
CA ILE A 75 -11.32 -1.16 1.47
C ILE A 75 -12.04 -2.48 1.22
N PRO A 76 -13.36 -2.55 1.44
CA PRO A 76 -14.06 -3.83 1.54
C PRO A 76 -14.16 -4.58 0.21
N GLU A 77 -14.44 -3.89 -0.91
CA GLU A 77 -14.70 -4.55 -2.20
C GLU A 77 -14.23 -3.78 -3.44
N ALA A 78 -13.74 -2.55 -3.30
CA ALA A 78 -13.27 -1.77 -4.44
C ALA A 78 -11.85 -2.20 -4.85
N SER A 79 -11.51 -2.00 -6.13
CA SER A 79 -10.15 -2.16 -6.64
C SER A 79 -9.43 -0.81 -6.81
N THR A 80 -9.95 0.23 -6.16
CA THR A 80 -9.47 1.60 -6.23
C THR A 80 -9.65 2.31 -4.88
N ALA A 81 -8.73 3.20 -4.54
CA ALA A 81 -8.79 4.04 -3.36
C ALA A 81 -8.36 5.46 -3.70
N THR A 82 -8.95 6.46 -3.05
CA THR A 82 -8.42 7.83 -3.07
C THR A 82 -7.93 8.18 -1.67
N TRP A 83 -6.67 8.58 -1.59
CA TRP A 83 -6.01 9.07 -0.39
C TRP A 83 -5.78 10.57 -0.54
N ILE A 84 -6.10 11.36 0.50
CA ILE A 84 -5.66 12.75 0.59
C ILE A 84 -4.26 12.72 1.18
N VAL A 85 -3.23 13.06 0.41
CA VAL A 85 -1.81 12.89 0.79
C VAL A 85 -1.44 13.77 1.99
N ASP A 86 -1.77 13.32 3.19
CA ASP A 86 -1.59 13.99 4.48
C ASP A 86 -0.21 13.75 5.11
N LEU A 87 0.80 13.68 4.25
CA LEU A 87 2.21 13.58 4.59
C LEU A 87 2.95 14.82 4.05
N PRO A 88 4.00 15.30 4.75
CA PRO A 88 4.75 16.46 4.34
C PRO A 88 5.55 16.24 3.07
N GLU A 89 5.78 17.35 2.36
CA GLU A 89 6.67 17.38 1.20
C GLU A 89 8.09 16.89 1.55
N GLY A 90 8.77 16.32 0.57
CA GLY A 90 10.14 15.82 0.71
C GLY A 90 10.26 14.41 1.27
N LEU A 91 9.16 13.81 1.77
CA LEU A 91 9.18 12.41 2.18
C LEU A 91 9.12 11.47 0.99
N ASN A 92 9.97 10.44 1.01
CA ASN A 92 9.94 9.34 0.05
C ASN A 92 9.07 8.21 0.59
N VAL A 93 7.98 7.89 -0.11
CA VAL A 93 6.97 6.93 0.34
C VAL A 93 6.76 5.81 -0.67
N THR A 94 6.46 4.61 -0.16
CA THR A 94 6.01 3.46 -0.94
C THR A 94 4.60 3.09 -0.50
N THR A 95 3.69 2.93 -1.45
CA THR A 95 2.34 2.43 -1.18
C THR A 95 2.24 0.93 -1.39
N HIS A 96 1.53 0.24 -0.49
CA HIS A 96 1.34 -1.20 -0.52
C HIS A 96 -0.15 -1.53 -0.50
N ILE A 97 -0.56 -2.57 -1.23
CA ILE A 97 -1.89 -3.15 -1.14
C ILE A 97 -1.74 -4.59 -0.65
N LYS A 98 -2.48 -4.95 0.40
CA LYS A 98 -2.60 -6.30 0.95
C LYS A 98 -4.03 -6.81 0.73
N ASP A 99 -4.17 -8.02 0.24
CA ASP A 99 -5.48 -8.68 0.07
C ASP A 99 -5.86 -9.53 1.31
N ALA A 100 -7.02 -10.19 1.25
CA ALA A 100 -7.51 -11.02 2.36
C ALA A 100 -6.72 -12.32 2.56
N GLU A 101 -5.93 -12.74 1.57
CA GLU A 101 -5.07 -13.93 1.61
C GLU A 101 -3.66 -13.58 2.12
N GLY A 102 -3.36 -12.30 2.32
CA GLY A 102 -2.07 -11.79 2.78
C GLY A 102 -1.07 -11.53 1.65
N HIS A 103 -1.47 -11.60 0.37
CA HIS A 103 -0.57 -11.21 -0.70
C HIS A 103 -0.38 -9.69 -0.70
N ILE A 104 0.86 -9.26 -0.89
CA ILE A 104 1.23 -7.84 -0.90
C ILE A 104 1.75 -7.47 -2.28
N ALA A 105 1.23 -6.37 -2.83
CA ALA A 105 1.82 -5.70 -3.99
C ALA A 105 2.25 -4.28 -3.61
N SER A 106 3.42 -3.88 -4.09
CA SER A 106 4.01 -2.57 -3.78
C SER A 106 4.11 -1.70 -5.03
N GLY A 107 3.85 -0.41 -4.86
CA GLY A 107 4.12 0.59 -5.89
C GLY A 107 5.60 0.94 -5.96
N TYR A 108 5.92 1.92 -6.80
CA TYR A 108 7.26 2.49 -6.82
C TYR A 108 7.39 3.58 -5.74
N PRO A 109 8.59 3.75 -5.14
CA PRO A 109 8.86 4.89 -4.28
C PRO A 109 8.58 6.22 -4.99
N ARG A 110 7.99 7.17 -4.26
CA ARG A 110 7.66 8.51 -4.73
C ARG A 110 7.99 9.53 -3.66
N VAL A 111 8.67 10.61 -4.06
CA VAL A 111 8.86 11.77 -3.20
C VAL A 111 7.62 12.64 -3.27
N ILE A 112 7.08 13.02 -2.12
CA ILE A 112 5.94 13.92 -2.03
C ILE A 112 6.38 15.32 -2.43
N GLY A 113 5.77 15.85 -3.47
CA GLY A 113 5.96 17.22 -3.94
C GLY A 113 5.24 18.25 -3.08
N PRO A 114 5.59 19.53 -3.25
CA PRO A 114 4.95 20.63 -2.54
C PRO A 114 3.47 20.72 -2.88
N GLY A 115 2.64 20.98 -1.87
CA GLY A 115 1.21 21.13 -2.05
C GLY A 115 0.62 22.11 -1.05
N HIS A 116 -0.55 21.80 -0.50
CA HIS A 116 -1.21 22.67 0.47
C HIS A 116 -1.01 22.13 1.90
N GLY A 117 -0.84 22.97 2.92
CA GLY A 117 -0.62 22.50 4.30
C GLY A 117 -1.89 22.12 5.09
N ALA A 118 -3.07 22.18 4.46
CA ALA A 118 -4.35 22.20 5.19
C ALA A 118 -4.81 20.84 5.76
N CYS A 119 -4.28 19.73 5.25
CA CYS A 119 -4.65 18.37 5.66
C CYS A 119 -3.64 17.70 6.60
N LEU A 120 -2.45 18.28 6.79
CA LEU A 120 -1.46 17.76 7.73
C LEU A 120 -2.04 17.91 9.14
N MET A 121 -2.49 16.81 9.74
CA MET A 121 -2.93 16.84 11.12
C MET A 121 -1.70 17.05 12.03
N ALA A 122 -1.66 18.19 12.73
CA ALA A 122 -0.56 18.59 13.59
C ALA A 122 -0.31 17.69 14.82
N ALA A 123 -1.09 16.61 15.00
CA ALA A 123 -1.11 15.82 16.22
C ALA A 123 -0.21 14.56 16.18
N GLU A 124 0.17 14.06 15.00
CA GLU A 124 0.91 12.79 14.88
C GLU A 124 2.41 12.98 14.57
N TRP A 125 2.80 14.16 14.06
CA TRP A 125 4.19 14.48 13.71
C TRP A 125 5.10 14.81 14.90
N SER A 126 4.55 15.10 16.09
CA SER A 126 5.40 15.44 17.25
C SER A 126 6.12 14.23 17.84
N GLU A 127 5.56 13.02 17.68
CA GLU A 127 6.22 11.78 18.10
C GLU A 127 7.33 11.38 17.09
N TYR A 128 7.20 11.84 15.84
CA TYR A 128 8.14 11.59 14.75
C TYR A 128 9.46 12.39 14.88
N GLU A 129 9.41 13.66 15.31
CA GLU A 129 10.63 14.44 15.58
C GLU A 129 11.45 13.91 16.78
N ASP A 130 10.81 13.18 17.70
CA ASP A 130 11.45 12.72 18.94
C ASP A 130 12.29 11.45 18.73
N TRP A 131 11.85 10.52 17.87
CA TRP A 131 12.67 9.36 17.51
C TRP A 131 13.84 9.75 16.58
N ALA A 132 13.63 10.69 15.65
CA ALA A 132 14.67 11.15 14.73
C ALA A 132 15.80 11.94 15.43
N ARG A 133 15.58 12.42 16.66
CA ARG A 133 16.63 13.00 17.52
C ARG A 133 17.36 12.00 18.42
N THR A 134 16.85 10.78 18.53
CA THR A 134 17.36 9.79 19.49
C THR A 134 18.33 8.78 18.85
N VAL A 135 18.66 8.95 17.57
CA VAL A 135 19.71 8.19 16.84
C VAL A 135 20.95 9.03 16.58
#